data_AF-A0A368F1F5-F1
#
_entry.id   AF-A0A368F1F5-F1
#
_cell.length_a   1.000
_cell.length_b   1.000
_cell.length_c   1.000
_cell.angle_alpha   90.00
_cell.angle_beta   90.00
_cell.angle_gamma   90.00
#
_symmetry.space_group_name_H-M   'P 1'
#
loop_
_entity.id
_entity.type
_entity.pdbx_description
1 polymer ?
#
loop_
_entity_poly.entity_id
_entity_poly.type
_entity_poly.pdbx_seq_one_letter_code
_entity_poly.pdbx_strand_id
1 'polypeptide(L)'
;MKFELPPLPDPLPKCKAALEKFVVPKESDLVRRSFMPLRTHPDPLIEAYFENVTETGKSRLPWELVRPAFLWKVKSCMDEMVRWHRQREGPDSVDLSEGSENKRMYDFILEKAAKFEAAPFTWQRICELLNSPSRHYRKADKYFRALDKTINVVTTVSEDGRRMTGNPPYSSETPDVYSIEQLFFGRRVLL
;
A
#
# COMPACT_ATOMS: atom_id res chain seq x y z
N MET A 1 -26.76 0.90 35.15
CA MET A 1 -27.32 0.78 33.79
C MET A 1 -26.20 1.12 32.81
N LYS A 2 -25.57 0.12 32.16
CA LYS A 2 -24.53 0.37 31.17
C LYS A 2 -25.24 0.78 29.88
N PHE A 3 -25.09 2.05 29.48
CA PHE A 3 -25.48 2.49 28.14
C PHE A 3 -24.46 1.88 27.16
N GLU A 4 -24.77 0.72 26.60
CA GLU A 4 -24.08 0.23 25.43
C GLU A 4 -24.58 1.05 24.23
N LEU A 5 -23.70 1.90 23.69
CA LEU A 5 -23.96 2.57 22.42
C LEU A 5 -24.20 1.50 21.36
N PRO A 6 -25.19 1.68 20.47
CA PRO A 6 -25.40 0.76 19.37
C PRO A 6 -24.12 0.67 18.52
N PRO A 7 -23.78 -0.51 18.00
CA PRO A 7 -22.59 -0.66 17.16
C PRO A 7 -22.70 0.28 15.96
N LEU A 8 -21.61 0.99 15.67
CA LEU A 8 -21.55 1.87 14.51
C LEU A 8 -21.83 1.07 13.23
N PRO A 9 -22.52 1.66 12.24
CA PRO A 9 -22.78 0.98 10.97
C PRO A 9 -21.48 0.53 10.30
N ASP A 10 -21.46 -0.70 9.78
CA ASP A 10 -20.31 -1.23 9.04
C ASP A 10 -19.96 -0.30 7.87
N PRO A 11 -18.75 0.26 7.80
CA PRO A 11 -18.37 1.18 6.72
C PRO A 11 -18.21 0.46 5.38
N LEU A 12 -18.06 -0.88 5.39
CA LEU A 12 -17.66 -1.67 4.23
C LEU A 12 -18.54 -1.49 2.98
N PRO A 13 -19.88 -1.41 3.05
CA PRO A 13 -20.71 -1.19 1.87
C PRO A 13 -20.43 0.16 1.17
N LYS A 14 -20.16 1.21 1.95
CA LYS A 14 -19.81 2.53 1.41
C LYS A 14 -18.40 2.51 0.81
N CYS A 15 -17.45 1.87 1.50
CA CYS A 15 -16.09 1.66 1.00
C CYS A 15 -16.08 0.88 -0.31
N LYS A 16 -16.90 -0.17 -0.43
CA LYS A 16 -17.07 -0.94 -1.67
C LYS A 16 -17.50 -0.04 -2.83
N ALA A 17 -18.53 0.77 -2.64
CA ALA A 17 -19.03 1.68 -3.67
C ALA A 17 -17.99 2.74 -4.10
N ALA A 18 -17.13 3.19 -3.17
CA ALA A 18 -16.03 4.09 -3.47
C ALA A 18 -14.92 3.38 -4.28
N LEU A 19 -14.53 2.17 -3.87
CA LEU A 19 -13.53 1.35 -4.56
C LEU A 19 -13.98 0.96 -5.98
N GLU A 20 -15.27 0.73 -6.21
CA GLU A 20 -15.83 0.41 -7.55
C GLU A 20 -15.67 1.58 -8.52
N LYS A 21 -15.59 2.80 -7.99
CA LYS A 21 -15.42 4.05 -8.74
C LYS A 21 -14.00 4.59 -8.62
N PHE A 22 -13.08 3.80 -8.06
CA PHE A 22 -11.72 4.26 -7.77
C PHE A 22 -11.04 4.69 -9.06
N VAL A 23 -10.49 5.90 -9.02
CA VAL A 23 -9.61 6.47 -10.03
C VAL A 23 -8.41 7.04 -9.33
N VAL A 24 -7.23 6.92 -9.95
CA VAL A 24 -6.02 7.53 -9.40
C VAL A 24 -6.23 9.05 -9.32
N PRO A 25 -6.21 9.65 -8.11
CA PRO A 25 -6.38 11.09 -7.97
C PRO A 25 -5.18 11.83 -8.56
N LYS A 26 -5.39 13.07 -9.00
CA LYS A 26 -4.27 13.93 -9.38
C LYS A 26 -3.53 14.38 -8.14
N GLU A 27 -2.25 14.68 -8.31
CA GLU A 27 -1.38 15.20 -7.26
C GLU A 27 -1.93 16.48 -6.58
N SER A 28 -2.63 17.32 -7.35
CA SER A 28 -3.32 18.53 -6.88
C SER A 28 -4.52 18.25 -5.97
N ASP A 29 -5.12 17.07 -6.09
CA ASP A 29 -6.37 16.72 -5.42
C ASP A 29 -6.12 16.03 -4.07
N LEU A 30 -4.85 15.70 -3.77
CA LEU A 30 -4.47 15.07 -2.52
C LEU A 30 -4.68 16.00 -1.33
N VAL A 31 -5.37 15.51 -0.31
CA VAL A 31 -5.79 16.31 0.84
C VAL A 31 -4.86 16.07 2.03
N ARG A 32 -4.51 17.14 2.74
CA ARG A 32 -3.77 17.04 4.01
C ARG A 32 -4.77 16.96 5.16
N ARG A 33 -4.81 15.85 5.87
CA ARG A 33 -5.61 15.71 7.10
C ARG A 33 -4.91 16.45 8.24
N SER A 34 -5.66 17.17 9.07
CA SER A 34 -5.16 18.16 10.04
C SER A 34 -4.07 17.65 10.99
N PHE A 35 -4.04 16.34 11.27
CA PHE A 35 -3.12 15.67 12.18
C PHE A 35 -2.07 14.77 11.48
N MET A 36 -2.09 14.67 10.15
CA MET A 36 -1.14 13.86 9.40
C MET A 36 -0.21 14.74 8.56
N PRO A 37 1.11 14.50 8.56
CA PRO A 37 2.03 15.28 7.74
C PRO A 37 1.89 14.95 6.25
N LEU A 38 1.41 13.75 5.92
CA LEU A 38 1.27 13.26 4.56
C LEU A 38 -0.13 13.52 4.02
N ARG A 39 -0.21 13.80 2.72
CA ARG A 39 -1.48 13.92 2.01
C ARG A 39 -2.05 12.54 1.71
N THR A 40 -3.37 12.46 1.61
CA THR A 40 -4.12 11.21 1.43
C THR A 40 -5.15 11.35 0.30
N HIS A 41 -5.88 10.28 0.01
CA HIS A 41 -6.91 10.28 -1.03
C HIS A 41 -8.00 11.33 -0.72
N PRO A 42 -8.54 12.04 -1.72
CA PRO A 42 -9.62 13.02 -1.51
C PRO A 42 -10.94 12.38 -1.05
N ASP A 43 -11.26 11.17 -1.53
CA ASP A 43 -12.39 10.39 -1.03
C ASP A 43 -12.03 9.72 0.31
N PRO A 44 -12.65 10.11 1.44
CA PRO A 44 -12.37 9.55 2.75
C PRO A 44 -12.76 8.08 2.89
N LEU A 45 -13.63 7.55 2.03
CA LEU A 45 -14.05 6.14 2.06
C LEU A 45 -12.94 5.20 1.60
N ILE A 46 -12.04 5.68 0.73
CA ILE A 46 -10.84 4.93 0.34
C ILE A 46 -9.93 4.74 1.55
N GLU A 47 -9.69 5.80 2.31
CA GLU A 47 -8.90 5.76 3.55
C GLU A 47 -9.58 4.90 4.63
N ALA A 48 -10.90 5.06 4.79
CA ALA A 48 -11.69 4.27 5.75
C ALA A 48 -11.64 2.76 5.45
N TYR A 49 -11.50 2.36 4.18
CA TYR A 49 -11.28 0.96 3.84
C TYR A 49 -9.96 0.42 4.41
N PHE A 50 -8.84 1.11 4.18
CA PHE A 50 -7.55 0.70 4.72
C PHE A 50 -7.52 0.76 6.25
N GLU A 51 -8.18 1.74 6.87
CA GLU A 51 -8.41 1.81 8.32
C GLU A 51 -9.18 0.57 8.82
N ASN A 52 -10.26 0.18 8.17
CA ASN A 52 -11.02 -1.03 8.54
C ASN A 52 -10.19 -2.31 8.44
N VAL A 53 -9.29 -2.42 7.46
CA VAL A 53 -8.36 -3.56 7.36
C VAL A 53 -7.42 -3.60 8.56
N THR A 54 -6.92 -2.45 9.03
CA THR A 54 -6.02 -2.43 10.20
C THR A 54 -6.70 -2.90 11.48
N GLU A 55 -7.99 -2.62 11.63
CA GLU A 55 -8.80 -3.05 12.78
C GLU A 55 -9.19 -4.53 12.70
N THR A 56 -9.61 -4.99 11.52
CA THR A 56 -10.21 -6.33 11.36
C THR A 56 -9.21 -7.40 10.94
N GLY A 57 -8.06 -7.00 10.40
CA GLY A 57 -7.06 -7.87 9.80
C GLY A 57 -7.50 -8.58 8.51
N LYS A 58 -8.66 -8.23 7.94
CA LYS A 58 -9.29 -8.93 6.81
C LYS A 58 -9.62 -7.96 5.68
N SER A 59 -9.41 -8.36 4.43
CA SER A 59 -9.78 -7.58 3.24
C SER A 59 -11.30 -7.35 3.17
N ARG A 60 -12.10 -8.39 3.43
CA ARG A 60 -13.59 -8.41 3.38
C ARG A 60 -14.20 -8.00 2.01
N LEU A 61 -13.39 -7.57 1.04
CA LEU A 61 -13.77 -7.29 -0.35
C LEU A 61 -12.90 -8.09 -1.33
N PRO A 62 -13.41 -8.38 -2.54
CA PRO A 62 -12.65 -9.05 -3.60
C PRO A 62 -11.36 -8.29 -3.94
N TRP A 63 -10.26 -9.02 -4.16
CA TRP A 63 -8.97 -8.40 -4.40
C TRP A 63 -8.94 -7.50 -5.64
N GLU A 64 -9.58 -7.91 -6.74
CA GLU A 64 -9.66 -7.12 -7.97
C GLU A 64 -10.24 -5.71 -7.77
N LEU A 65 -11.15 -5.57 -6.80
CA LEU A 65 -11.75 -4.29 -6.44
C LEU A 65 -10.77 -3.41 -5.63
N VAL A 66 -9.96 -4.05 -4.79
CA VAL A 66 -9.07 -3.40 -3.82
C VAL A 66 -7.72 -3.05 -4.45
N ARG A 67 -7.22 -3.92 -5.34
CA ARG A 67 -5.87 -3.89 -5.91
C ARG A 67 -5.51 -2.54 -6.53
N PRO A 68 -6.35 -1.88 -7.34
CA PRO A 68 -6.01 -0.56 -7.89
C PRO A 68 -5.75 0.50 -6.81
N ALA A 69 -6.62 0.57 -5.80
CA ALA A 69 -6.47 1.49 -4.68
C ALA A 69 -5.25 1.13 -3.82
N PHE A 70 -4.97 -0.16 -3.61
CA PHE A 70 -3.80 -0.63 -2.89
C PHE A 70 -2.49 -0.20 -3.56
N LEU A 71 -2.34 -0.46 -4.86
CA LEU A 71 -1.13 -0.10 -5.60
C LEU A 71 -0.90 1.41 -5.55
N TRP A 72 -1.94 2.20 -5.81
CA TRP A 72 -1.88 3.65 -5.67
C TRP A 72 -1.46 4.07 -4.25
N LYS A 73 -2.05 3.47 -3.22
CA LYS A 73 -1.78 3.83 -1.82
C LYS A 73 -0.34 3.54 -1.43
N VAL A 74 0.22 2.40 -1.83
CA VAL A 74 1.64 2.05 -1.62
C VAL A 74 2.54 3.12 -2.22
N LYS A 75 2.36 3.42 -3.51
CA LYS A 75 3.16 4.42 -4.23
C LYS A 75 3.00 5.81 -3.59
N SER A 76 1.77 6.24 -3.34
CA SER A 76 1.45 7.55 -2.76
C SER A 76 2.08 7.73 -1.39
N CYS A 77 2.03 6.71 -0.52
CA CYS A 77 2.68 6.78 0.79
C CYS A 77 4.21 6.89 0.66
N MET A 78 4.82 6.15 -0.27
CA MET A 78 6.27 6.22 -0.51
C MET A 78 6.68 7.60 -1.04
N ASP A 79 5.94 8.14 -2.01
CA ASP A 79 6.18 9.46 -2.58
C ASP A 79 6.02 10.57 -1.53
N GLU A 80 4.96 10.50 -0.71
CA GLU A 80 4.74 11.46 0.37
C GLU A 80 5.81 11.37 1.46
N MET A 81 6.32 10.17 1.77
CA MET A 81 7.43 10.01 2.71
C MET A 81 8.72 10.64 2.18
N VAL A 82 9.01 10.50 0.88
CA VAL A 82 10.15 11.16 0.24
C VAL A 82 9.97 12.67 0.27
N ARG A 83 8.81 13.18 -0.13
CA ARG A 83 8.48 14.61 -0.12
C ARG A 83 8.65 15.20 1.28
N TRP A 84 8.06 14.56 2.29
CA TRP A 84 8.11 15.03 3.67
C TRP A 84 9.53 14.96 4.26
N HIS A 85 10.31 13.93 3.92
CA HIS A 85 11.71 13.85 4.32
C HIS A 85 12.54 14.98 3.68
N ARG A 86 12.40 15.20 2.36
CA ARG A 86 13.11 16.26 1.64
C ARG A 86 12.76 17.67 2.10
N GLN A 87 11.52 17.92 2.48
CA GLN A 87 11.10 19.21 3.05
C GLN A 87 11.82 19.55 4.36
N ARG A 88 12.25 18.53 5.11
CA ARG A 88 12.88 18.71 6.42
C ARG A 88 14.40 18.70 6.36
N GLU A 89 14.97 17.85 5.52
CA GLU A 89 16.42 17.56 5.50
C GLU A 89 17.10 18.03 4.19
N GLY A 90 16.34 18.55 3.23
CA GLY A 90 16.85 19.08 1.96
C GLY A 90 16.50 18.21 0.74
N PRO A 91 16.53 18.78 -0.49
CA PRO A 91 16.09 18.10 -1.72
C PRO A 91 16.87 16.81 -2.03
N ASP A 92 18.17 16.78 -1.71
CA ASP A 92 19.06 15.66 -2.00
C ASP A 92 19.16 14.64 -0.84
N SER A 93 18.38 14.82 0.23
CA SER A 93 18.38 13.92 1.41
C SER A 93 17.92 12.49 1.14
N VAL A 94 17.27 12.25 0.00
CA VAL A 94 16.88 10.93 -0.48
C VAL A 94 17.29 10.82 -1.94
N ASP A 95 18.35 10.07 -2.19
CA ASP A 95 18.74 9.70 -3.55
C ASP A 95 17.73 8.71 -4.12
N LEU A 96 17.13 9.04 -5.27
CA LEU A 96 16.26 8.16 -6.05
C LEU A 96 16.75 8.08 -7.51
N SER A 97 18.03 8.40 -7.74
CA SER A 97 18.66 8.22 -9.04
C SER A 97 18.72 6.75 -9.44
N GLU A 98 18.75 6.51 -10.74
CA GLU A 98 18.78 5.16 -11.31
C GLU A 98 19.96 4.36 -10.74
N GLY A 99 19.69 3.15 -10.27
CA GLY A 99 20.69 2.28 -9.66
C GLY A 99 21.05 2.56 -8.18
N SER A 100 20.57 3.66 -7.57
CA SER A 100 20.76 3.92 -6.12
C SER A 100 20.05 2.89 -5.23
N GLU A 101 20.52 2.68 -4.00
CA GLU A 101 19.93 1.68 -3.08
C GLU A 101 18.45 1.97 -2.80
N ASN A 102 18.10 3.23 -2.52
CA ASN A 102 16.71 3.62 -2.25
C ASN A 102 15.83 3.46 -3.48
N LYS A 103 16.33 3.74 -4.69
CA LYS A 103 15.59 3.54 -5.94
C LYS A 103 15.30 2.07 -6.19
N ARG A 104 16.31 1.19 -6.05
CA ARG A 104 16.12 -0.27 -6.15
C ARG A 104 15.08 -0.79 -5.15
N MET A 105 15.15 -0.34 -3.90
CA MET A 105 14.18 -0.69 -2.86
C MET A 105 12.77 -0.19 -3.22
N TYR A 106 12.67 1.06 -3.71
CA TYR A 106 11.41 1.66 -4.13
C TYR A 106 10.76 0.84 -5.24
N ASP A 107 11.51 0.53 -6.29
CA ASP A 107 11.02 -0.20 -7.46
C ASP A 107 10.65 -1.65 -7.10
N PHE A 108 11.48 -2.32 -6.28
CA PHE A 108 11.20 -3.68 -5.79
C PHE A 108 9.89 -3.76 -5.02
N ILE A 109 9.61 -2.79 -4.14
CA ILE A 109 8.35 -2.73 -3.39
C ILE A 109 7.16 -2.63 -4.33
N LEU A 110 7.22 -1.75 -5.34
CA LEU A 110 6.14 -1.56 -6.30
C LEU A 110 5.93 -2.79 -7.18
N GLU A 111 7.01 -3.39 -7.68
CA GLU A 111 6.95 -4.61 -8.47
C GLU A 111 6.35 -5.77 -7.67
N LYS A 112 6.80 -5.95 -6.42
CA LYS A 112 6.29 -7.03 -5.56
C LYS A 112 4.83 -6.82 -5.19
N ALA A 113 4.41 -5.58 -4.89
CA ALA A 113 3.02 -5.23 -4.62
C ALA A 113 2.12 -5.51 -5.84
N ALA A 114 2.60 -5.20 -7.04
CA ALA A 114 1.89 -5.45 -8.30
C ALA A 114 1.66 -6.95 -8.56
N LYS A 115 2.59 -7.81 -8.13
CA LYS A 115 2.54 -9.27 -8.32
C LYS A 115 1.58 -9.99 -7.36
N PHE A 116 0.93 -9.29 -6.44
CA PHE A 116 -0.08 -9.91 -5.58
C PHE A 116 -1.36 -10.22 -6.38
N GLU A 117 -1.69 -11.51 -6.47
CA GLU A 117 -2.92 -12.05 -7.06
C GLU A 117 -4.09 -12.08 -6.05
N ALA A 118 -3.79 -11.95 -4.76
CA ALA A 118 -4.76 -11.84 -3.67
C ALA A 118 -4.19 -10.97 -2.54
N ALA A 119 -5.05 -10.55 -1.60
CA ALA A 119 -4.58 -9.86 -0.39
C ALA A 119 -3.60 -10.77 0.39
N PRO A 120 -2.36 -10.32 0.65
CA PRO A 120 -1.33 -11.16 1.28
C PRO A 120 -1.68 -11.46 2.74
N PHE A 121 -1.10 -12.49 3.34
CA PHE A 121 -1.34 -12.77 4.76
C PHE A 121 -0.81 -11.66 5.70
N THR A 122 0.11 -10.82 5.21
CA THR A 122 0.60 -9.62 5.90
C THR A 122 -0.29 -8.38 5.65
N TRP A 123 -1.47 -8.55 5.05
CA TRP A 123 -2.34 -7.46 4.63
C TRP A 123 -2.63 -6.42 5.71
N GLN A 124 -2.95 -6.88 6.92
CA GLN A 124 -3.14 -6.00 8.08
C GLN A 124 -1.92 -5.12 8.34
N ARG A 125 -0.73 -5.75 8.39
CA ARG A 125 0.53 -5.07 8.70
C ARG A 125 0.93 -4.08 7.61
N ILE A 126 0.68 -4.42 6.34
CA ILE A 126 0.86 -3.49 5.23
C ILE A 126 -0.06 -2.29 5.42
N CYS A 127 -1.35 -2.49 5.69
CA CYS A 127 -2.30 -1.40 5.89
C CYS A 127 -1.95 -0.50 7.10
N GLU A 128 -1.37 -1.06 8.17
CA GLU A 128 -0.86 -0.27 9.30
C GLU A 128 0.22 0.72 8.86
N LEU A 129 1.13 0.28 7.98
CA LEU A 129 2.18 1.14 7.40
C LEU A 129 1.62 2.15 6.40
N LEU A 130 0.54 1.83 5.70
CA LEU A 130 -0.11 2.74 4.73
C LEU A 130 -0.98 3.80 5.39
N ASN A 131 -1.65 3.47 6.50
CA ASN A 131 -2.48 4.44 7.25
C ASN A 131 -1.65 5.39 8.11
N SER A 132 -0.48 4.94 8.57
CA SER A 132 0.35 5.67 9.52
C SER A 132 1.85 5.66 9.18
N PRO A 133 2.23 6.00 7.93
CA PRO A 133 3.61 5.90 7.44
C PRO A 133 4.61 6.72 8.25
N SER A 134 4.22 7.93 8.68
CA SER A 134 5.05 8.84 9.45
C SER A 134 5.00 8.60 10.97
N ARG A 135 4.22 7.62 11.45
CA ARG A 135 4.01 7.41 12.89
C ARG A 135 5.29 6.95 13.58
N HIS A 136 5.97 5.96 12.98
CA HIS A 136 7.21 5.39 13.52
C HIS A 136 8.44 5.68 12.66
N TYR A 137 8.26 6.23 11.46
CA TYR A 137 9.35 6.51 10.52
C TYR A 137 9.41 7.98 10.19
N ARG A 138 10.56 8.61 10.44
CA ARG A 138 10.83 10.02 10.10
C ARG A 138 11.63 10.20 8.82
N LYS A 139 12.24 9.12 8.32
CA LYS A 139 13.09 9.08 7.12
C LYS A 139 12.53 8.09 6.12
N ALA A 140 12.58 8.44 4.83
CA ALA A 140 12.02 7.63 3.75
C ALA A 140 12.71 6.26 3.62
N ASP A 141 14.03 6.18 3.76
CA ASP A 141 14.81 4.94 3.68
C ASP A 141 14.36 3.92 4.75
N LYS A 142 14.11 4.37 5.98
CA LYS A 142 13.62 3.50 7.07
C LYS A 142 12.20 3.04 6.83
N TYR A 143 11.36 3.89 6.26
CA TYR A 143 10.00 3.51 5.85
C TYR A 143 10.03 2.45 4.74
N PHE A 144 10.84 2.65 3.70
CA PHE A 144 10.99 1.68 2.60
C PHE A 144 11.45 0.32 3.13
N ARG A 145 12.47 0.28 3.99
CA ARG A 145 12.93 -0.98 4.60
C ARG A 145 11.85 -1.67 5.44
N ALA A 146 10.98 -0.92 6.10
CA ALA A 146 9.87 -1.50 6.84
C ALA A 146 8.82 -2.11 5.90
N LEU A 147 8.47 -1.37 4.84
CA LEU A 147 7.48 -1.78 3.87
C LEU A 147 7.95 -2.99 3.04
N ASP A 148 9.20 -2.96 2.57
CA ASP A 148 9.89 -4.09 1.93
C ASP A 148 9.78 -5.37 2.77
N LYS A 149 10.19 -5.31 4.04
CA LYS A 149 10.09 -6.46 4.95
C LYS A 149 8.67 -6.99 5.12
N THR A 150 7.65 -6.14 5.04
CA THR A 150 6.24 -6.57 5.19
C THR A 150 5.61 -7.08 3.90
N ILE A 151 6.08 -6.61 2.75
CA ILE A 151 5.62 -7.03 1.42
C ILE A 151 6.36 -8.29 0.96
N ASN A 152 7.63 -8.44 1.33
CA ASN A 152 8.48 -9.56 0.96
C ASN A 152 8.46 -10.68 2.02
N VAL A 153 7.30 -10.99 2.58
CA VAL A 153 7.19 -12.16 3.48
C VAL A 153 6.69 -13.36 2.69
N VAL A 154 7.50 -14.42 2.68
CA VAL A 154 7.16 -15.70 2.06
C VAL A 154 6.65 -16.66 3.13
N THR A 155 5.41 -17.12 2.99
CA THR A 155 4.90 -18.26 3.76
C THR A 155 5.17 -19.54 2.99
N THR A 156 6.02 -20.41 3.53
CA THR A 156 5.91 -21.84 3.23
C THR A 156 4.99 -22.49 4.28
N VAL A 157 4.40 -23.62 3.95
CA VAL A 157 3.59 -24.42 4.88
C VAL A 157 4.06 -25.86 4.71
N SER A 158 4.32 -26.54 5.83
CA SER A 158 4.68 -27.96 5.82
C SER A 158 3.42 -28.84 5.75
N GLU A 159 3.60 -30.11 5.35
CA GLU A 159 2.53 -31.11 5.16
C GLU A 159 1.68 -31.39 6.41
N ASP A 160 2.13 -30.96 7.58
CA ASP A 160 1.47 -31.05 8.89
C ASP A 160 0.69 -29.77 9.29
N GLY A 161 0.48 -28.83 8.35
CA GLY A 161 -0.34 -27.63 8.57
C GLY A 161 0.31 -26.57 9.46
N ARG A 162 1.60 -26.70 9.76
CA ARG A 162 2.39 -25.67 10.45
C ARG A 162 2.92 -24.65 9.45
N ARG A 163 2.78 -23.37 9.81
CA ARG A 163 3.40 -22.24 9.09
C ARG A 163 4.92 -22.37 9.19
N MET A 164 5.59 -22.65 8.08
CA MET A 164 7.05 -22.64 8.01
C MET A 164 7.48 -21.41 7.23
N THR A 165 8.29 -20.53 7.79
CA THR A 165 8.87 -19.42 7.02
C THR A 165 10.17 -19.89 6.35
N GLY A 166 10.17 -20.17 5.04
CA GLY A 166 11.40 -20.52 4.29
C GLY A 166 11.20 -20.73 2.78
N ASN A 167 11.70 -19.81 1.93
CA ASN A 167 11.66 -19.89 0.45
C ASN A 167 12.05 -21.26 -0.14
N PRO A 168 11.38 -21.75 -1.21
CA PRO A 168 12.02 -22.61 -2.20
C PRO A 168 12.87 -21.78 -3.18
N PRO A 169 13.91 -22.38 -3.81
CA PRO A 169 14.78 -21.67 -4.74
C PRO A 169 14.03 -21.25 -6.01
N TYR A 170 14.34 -20.04 -6.44
CA TYR A 170 13.84 -19.38 -7.64
C TYR A 170 14.09 -20.21 -8.91
N SER A 171 13.04 -20.55 -9.64
CA SER A 171 13.12 -20.88 -11.07
C SER A 171 12.25 -19.90 -11.86
N SER A 172 12.92 -18.95 -12.51
CA SER A 172 12.37 -18.04 -13.50
C SER A 172 11.93 -18.81 -14.75
N GLU A 173 10.70 -18.59 -15.21
CA GLU A 173 10.31 -18.63 -16.64
C GLU A 173 8.83 -18.27 -16.82
N THR A 174 8.47 -16.99 -16.67
CA THR A 174 7.35 -16.39 -17.41
C THR A 174 7.68 -14.92 -17.69
N PRO A 175 7.44 -14.39 -18.91
CA PRO A 175 7.67 -12.97 -19.18
C PRO A 175 6.56 -12.15 -18.52
N ASP A 176 6.94 -11.20 -17.67
CA ASP A 176 6.04 -10.24 -17.02
C ASP A 176 5.50 -9.27 -18.08
N VAL A 177 4.23 -9.43 -18.50
CA VAL A 177 3.66 -8.75 -19.69
C VAL A 177 3.21 -7.30 -19.41
N TYR A 178 3.34 -6.78 -18.19
CA TYR A 178 2.90 -5.41 -17.88
C TYR A 178 4.00 -4.59 -17.24
N SER A 179 4.38 -3.49 -17.90
CA SER A 179 5.26 -2.49 -17.29
C SER A 179 4.57 -1.84 -16.09
N ILE A 180 5.34 -1.51 -15.05
CA ILE A 180 4.89 -0.71 -13.89
C ILE A 180 4.08 0.51 -14.39
N GLU A 181 4.55 1.18 -15.44
CA GLU A 181 3.87 2.32 -16.04
C GLU A 181 2.46 1.98 -16.56
N GLN A 182 2.26 0.79 -17.14
CA GLN A 182 0.94 0.33 -17.59
C GLN A 182 0.02 -0.02 -16.42
N LEU A 183 0.57 -0.54 -15.33
CA LEU A 183 -0.18 -0.87 -14.10
C LEU A 183 -0.61 0.39 -13.33
N PHE A 184 0.19 1.45 -13.37
CA PHE A 184 -0.06 2.70 -12.64
C PHE A 184 -0.75 3.80 -13.49
N PHE A 185 -0.55 3.82 -14.81
CA PHE A 185 -1.04 4.87 -15.70
C PHE A 185 -1.94 4.38 -16.86
N GLY A 186 -2.23 3.07 -16.93
CA GLY A 186 -2.93 2.43 -18.04
C GLY A 186 -4.45 2.21 -17.87
N ARG A 187 -5.23 3.29 -18.01
CA ARG A 187 -6.47 3.29 -18.83
C ARG A 187 -6.56 4.63 -19.55
N ARG A 188 -5.66 4.85 -20.52
CA ARG A 188 -6.02 5.69 -21.67
C ARG A 188 -6.86 4.82 -22.58
N VAL A 189 -8.15 5.13 -22.61
CA VAL A 189 -9.05 4.76 -23.70
C VAL A 189 -8.33 5.14 -25.00
N LEU A 190 -7.99 4.16 -25.81
CA LEU A 190 -7.69 4.40 -27.22
C LEU A 190 -9.04 4.73 -27.87
N LEU A 191 -9.11 5.98 -28.37
CA LEU A 191 -10.03 6.60 -29.32
C LEU A 191 -11.33 5.84 -29.65
#